data_AF-A0A7Y5SQM0-F1
#
_entry.id   AF-A0A7Y5SQM0-F1
#
_cell.length_a   1.000
_cell.length_b   1.000
_cell.length_c   1.000
_cell.angle_alpha   90.00
_cell.angle_beta   90.00
_cell.angle_gamma   90.00
#
_symmetry.space_group_name_H-M   'P 1'
#
loop_
_entity.id
_entity.type
_entity.pdbx_description
1 polymer ?
#
loop_
_entity_poly.entity_id
_entity_poly.type
_entity_poly.pdbx_seq_one_letter_code
_entity_poly.pdbx_strand_id
1 'polypeptide(L)'
;MSNHMSATPAENLWWSDVLENGPGSPHAAYFDINWHPVKEELRNRILLPILGDQYGQVLESGELKREYREGAFCLRYYQSLLPIDSRTYRMILTHGLPALREAQPNDSAELRELESIVTALEHLPERTETEPGIVAERQRENEVIKGRLRMLTERAAAVAEFIRRNVQEFNGTPEDPHSYDLLDKLLDRGRVIC
;
A
#
# COMPACT_ATOMS: atom_id res chain seq x y z
N MET A 1 -35.73 3.23 -0.18
CA MET A 1 -34.93 2.06 0.26
C MET A 1 -33.50 2.51 0.32
N SER A 2 -32.91 2.58 1.51
CA SER A 2 -31.52 3.02 1.70
C SER A 2 -30.56 1.89 1.36
N ASN A 3 -29.78 2.05 0.29
CA ASN A 3 -28.57 1.25 0.07
C ASN A 3 -27.41 1.97 0.76
N HIS A 4 -27.24 1.77 2.07
CA HIS A 4 -25.99 2.09 2.74
C HIS A 4 -25.12 0.83 2.72
N MET A 5 -24.15 0.76 1.79
CA MET A 5 -23.10 -0.25 1.83
C MET A 5 -22.12 0.11 2.95
N SER A 6 -21.82 -0.83 3.84
CA SER A 6 -20.89 -0.60 4.95
C SER A 6 -19.46 -0.37 4.40
N ALA A 7 -18.78 0.65 4.93
CA ALA A 7 -17.37 0.97 4.63
C ALA A 7 -16.41 0.16 5.52
N THR A 8 -16.74 -1.10 5.82
CA THR A 8 -15.91 -2.02 6.60
C THR A 8 -15.02 -2.87 5.66
N PRO A 9 -13.68 -2.70 5.69
CA PRO A 9 -12.76 -3.27 4.70
C PRO A 9 -12.76 -4.80 4.59
N ALA A 10 -12.98 -5.51 5.71
CA ALA A 10 -12.88 -6.97 5.74
C ALA A 10 -14.03 -7.70 5.03
N GLU A 11 -15.16 -7.03 4.78
CA GLU A 11 -16.37 -7.64 4.20
C GLU A 11 -16.77 -7.01 2.85
N ASN A 12 -16.17 -5.87 2.49
CA ASN A 12 -16.51 -5.13 1.28
C ASN A 12 -15.33 -5.06 0.31
N LEU A 13 -15.30 -5.97 -0.66
CA LEU A 13 -14.29 -6.02 -1.72
C LEU A 13 -14.25 -4.71 -2.53
N TRP A 14 -15.38 -4.03 -2.71
CA TRP A 14 -15.43 -2.74 -3.40
C TRP A 14 -14.75 -1.65 -2.58
N TRP A 15 -14.93 -1.67 -1.26
CA TRP A 15 -14.24 -0.71 -0.39
C TRP A 15 -12.74 -0.94 -0.38
N SER A 16 -12.30 -2.19 -0.32
CA SER A 16 -10.87 -2.54 -0.45
C SER A 16 -10.29 -2.05 -1.78
N ASP A 17 -11.01 -2.24 -2.89
CA ASP A 17 -10.59 -1.74 -4.20
C ASP A 17 -10.50 -0.20 -4.23
N VAL A 18 -11.45 0.52 -3.64
CA VAL A 18 -11.39 2.00 -3.53
C VAL A 18 -10.23 2.46 -2.65
N LEU A 19 -9.93 1.77 -1.55
CA LEU A 19 -8.79 2.08 -0.70
C LEU A 19 -7.45 1.93 -1.43
N GLU A 20 -7.32 0.90 -2.27
CA GLU A 20 -6.11 0.63 -3.05
C GLU A 20 -5.99 1.53 -4.29
N ASN A 21 -7.10 1.72 -5.01
CA ASN A 21 -7.13 2.33 -6.34
C ASN A 21 -7.77 3.71 -6.40
N GLY A 22 -8.34 4.23 -5.31
CA GLY A 22 -8.81 5.62 -5.21
C GLY A 22 -9.88 5.97 -6.26
N PRO A 23 -9.81 7.17 -6.88
CA PRO A 23 -10.77 7.57 -7.92
C PRO A 23 -10.73 6.64 -9.14
N GLY A 24 -9.59 5.99 -9.41
CA GLY A 24 -9.43 5.02 -10.49
C GLY A 24 -10.07 3.66 -10.22
N SER A 25 -10.68 3.45 -9.04
CA SER A 25 -11.50 2.27 -8.81
C SER A 25 -12.81 2.36 -9.62
N PRO A 26 -13.23 1.28 -10.33
CA PRO A 26 -14.56 1.19 -10.93
C PRO A 26 -15.69 1.31 -9.90
N HIS A 27 -15.39 1.07 -8.62
CA HIS A 27 -16.33 1.15 -7.52
C HIS A 27 -16.35 2.52 -6.84
N ALA A 28 -15.46 3.45 -7.21
CA ALA A 28 -15.36 4.77 -6.57
C ALA A 28 -16.69 5.54 -6.59
N ALA A 29 -17.46 5.43 -7.68
CA ALA A 29 -18.74 6.10 -7.85
C ALA A 29 -19.87 5.59 -6.92
N TYR A 30 -19.67 4.46 -6.24
CA TYR A 30 -20.64 3.91 -5.28
C TYR A 30 -20.44 4.43 -3.85
N PHE A 31 -19.36 5.17 -3.59
CA PHE A 31 -19.06 5.76 -2.30
C PHE A 31 -19.09 7.29 -2.41
N ASP A 32 -19.64 7.95 -1.39
CA ASP A 32 -19.70 9.41 -1.31
C ASP A 32 -18.35 9.97 -0.82
N ILE A 33 -17.33 9.95 -1.69
CA ILE A 33 -16.00 10.49 -1.42
C ILE A 33 -15.82 11.81 -2.17
N ASN A 34 -15.50 12.87 -1.45
CA ASN A 34 -15.07 14.12 -2.06
C ASN A 34 -13.58 14.07 -2.42
N TRP A 35 -13.27 13.67 -3.65
CA TRP A 35 -11.90 13.62 -4.18
C TRP A 35 -11.28 15.02 -4.43
N HIS A 36 -12.11 16.06 -4.53
CA HIS A 36 -11.72 17.43 -4.84
C HIS A 36 -12.23 18.43 -3.79
N PRO A 37 -11.85 18.26 -2.50
CA PRO A 37 -12.27 19.17 -1.45
C PRO A 37 -11.62 20.54 -1.60
N VAL A 38 -12.20 21.55 -0.94
CA VAL A 38 -11.69 22.94 -0.96
C VAL A 38 -10.26 23.03 -0.42
N LYS A 39 -9.93 22.18 0.56
CA LYS A 39 -8.58 22.08 1.11
C LYS A 39 -7.72 21.22 0.18
N GLU A 40 -6.79 21.85 -0.51
CA GLU A 40 -5.89 21.18 -1.47
C GLU A 40 -5.11 20.01 -0.85
N GLU A 41 -4.73 20.14 0.42
CA GLU A 41 -4.05 19.09 1.18
C GLU A 41 -4.84 17.78 1.29
N LEU A 42 -6.17 17.82 1.17
CA LEU A 42 -7.07 16.67 1.23
C LEU A 42 -7.42 16.09 -0.15
N ARG A 43 -6.89 16.66 -1.25
CA ARG A 43 -7.17 16.17 -2.60
C ARG A 43 -6.77 14.71 -2.75
N ASN A 44 -7.68 13.93 -3.33
CA ASN A 44 -7.55 12.49 -3.55
C ASN A 44 -7.29 11.65 -2.29
N ARG A 45 -7.49 12.21 -1.09
CA ARG A 45 -7.34 11.47 0.17
C ARG A 45 -8.63 10.79 0.58
N ILE A 46 -8.50 9.61 1.18
CA ILE A 46 -9.60 8.90 1.81
C ILE A 46 -9.54 9.16 3.31
N LEU A 47 -10.63 9.71 3.86
CA LEU A 47 -10.82 9.81 5.30
C LEU A 47 -11.31 8.46 5.81
N LEU A 48 -10.61 7.90 6.79
CA LEU A 48 -11.00 6.66 7.43
C LEU A 48 -11.75 6.99 8.73
N PRO A 49 -13.10 7.01 8.74
CA PRO A 49 -13.88 7.32 9.95
C PRO A 49 -13.80 6.21 11.02
N ILE A 50 -12.96 5.20 10.79
CA ILE A 50 -12.74 4.08 11.70
C ILE A 50 -11.63 4.34 12.71
N LEU A 51 -10.81 5.38 12.52
CA LEU A 51 -9.75 5.72 13.47
C LEU A 51 -10.36 6.16 14.81
N GLY A 52 -9.83 5.62 15.91
CA GLY A 52 -10.32 5.87 17.27
C GLY A 52 -9.80 7.18 17.86
N ASP A 53 -8.77 7.76 17.23
CA ASP A 53 -8.17 9.05 17.58
C ASP A 53 -7.66 9.75 16.30
N GLN A 54 -7.03 10.91 16.46
CA GLN A 54 -6.36 11.65 15.40
C GLN A 54 -5.24 10.80 14.78
N TYR A 55 -5.14 10.83 13.45
CA TYR A 55 -4.17 10.04 12.68
C TYR A 55 -2.75 10.04 13.27
N GLY A 56 -2.21 11.21 13.63
CA GLY A 56 -0.86 11.30 14.22
C GLY A 56 -0.71 10.51 15.52
N GLN A 57 -1.71 10.54 16.39
CA GLN A 57 -1.69 9.76 17.64
C GLN A 57 -1.83 8.26 17.38
N VAL A 58 -2.70 7.86 16.44
CA VAL A 58 -2.88 6.46 16.06
C VAL A 58 -1.61 5.91 15.39
N LEU A 59 -0.89 6.74 14.65
CA LEU A 59 0.39 6.41 14.05
C LEU A 59 1.47 6.21 15.13
N GLU A 60 1.69 7.23 15.98
CA GLU A 60 2.75 7.24 17.01
C GLU A 60 2.51 6.21 18.12
N SER A 61 1.26 5.83 18.37
CA SER A 61 0.92 4.74 19.31
C SER A 61 1.19 3.34 18.73
N GLY A 62 1.56 3.23 17.45
CA GLY A 62 1.81 1.96 16.77
C GLY A 62 0.56 1.11 16.56
N GLU A 63 -0.63 1.70 16.59
CA GLU A 63 -1.90 1.02 16.31
C GLU A 63 -2.04 0.70 14.81
N LEU A 64 -1.42 1.51 13.95
CA LEU A 64 -1.28 1.27 12.52
C LEU A 64 -0.04 0.43 12.24
N LYS A 65 -0.23 -0.79 11.74
CA LYS A 65 0.88 -1.70 11.43
C LYS A 65 0.84 -2.18 9.99
N ARG A 66 1.94 -2.02 9.28
CA ARG A 66 2.23 -2.70 8.02
C ARG A 66 2.30 -4.20 8.20
N GLU A 67 1.66 -4.88 7.26
CA GLU A 67 1.79 -6.31 7.04
C GLU A 67 2.05 -6.59 5.56
N TYR A 68 2.78 -7.67 5.30
CA TYR A 68 2.91 -8.27 3.98
C TYR A 68 2.15 -9.61 3.99
N ARG A 69 1.28 -9.81 2.99
CA ARG A 69 0.43 -11.00 2.85
C ARG A 69 0.28 -11.35 1.37
N GLU A 70 0.69 -12.55 0.98
CA GLU A 70 0.44 -13.13 -0.34
C GLU A 70 0.75 -12.19 -1.54
N GLY A 71 1.85 -11.44 -1.49
CA GLY A 71 2.23 -10.51 -2.56
C GLY A 71 1.66 -9.09 -2.43
N ALA A 72 0.89 -8.81 -1.38
CA ALA A 72 0.33 -7.49 -1.12
C ALA A 72 0.81 -6.93 0.23
N PHE A 73 0.95 -5.61 0.30
CA PHE A 73 1.16 -4.91 1.56
C PHE A 73 -0.17 -4.31 2.04
N CYS A 74 -0.56 -4.59 3.29
CA CYS A 74 -1.76 -4.02 3.92
C CYS A 74 -1.44 -3.29 5.24
N LEU A 75 -2.23 -2.27 5.57
CA LEU A 75 -2.22 -1.64 6.88
C LEU A 75 -3.23 -2.37 7.77
N ARG A 76 -2.74 -2.97 8.85
CA ARG A 76 -3.57 -3.45 9.93
C ARG A 76 -3.89 -2.28 10.85
N TYR A 77 -5.18 -2.15 11.14
CA TYR A 77 -5.70 -1.30 12.19
C TYR A 77 -6.74 -2.10 12.97
N TYR A 78 -6.40 -2.48 14.21
CA TYR A 78 -7.12 -3.51 14.97
C TYR A 78 -7.37 -4.78 14.13
N GLN A 79 -8.65 -5.12 13.90
CA GLN A 79 -9.06 -6.30 13.12
C GLN A 79 -9.14 -6.01 11.61
N SER A 80 -9.09 -4.73 11.21
CA SER A 80 -9.22 -4.32 9.81
C SER A 80 -7.89 -4.43 9.09
N LEU A 81 -7.95 -4.94 7.85
CA LEU A 81 -6.86 -4.90 6.89
C LEU A 81 -7.23 -3.93 5.77
N LEU A 82 -6.43 -2.88 5.62
CA LEU A 82 -6.61 -1.82 4.64
C LEU A 82 -5.54 -2.00 3.56
N PRO A 83 -5.90 -2.28 2.30
CA PRO A 83 -4.91 -2.29 1.24
C PRO A 83 -4.33 -0.88 1.05
N ILE A 84 -3.08 -0.80 0.62
CA ILE A 84 -2.46 0.47 0.19
C ILE A 84 -2.17 0.41 -1.30
N ASP A 85 -2.02 1.58 -1.91
CA ASP A 85 -1.63 1.71 -3.30
C ASP A 85 -0.35 0.92 -3.60
N SER A 86 -0.44 -0.04 -4.54
CA SER A 86 0.69 -0.84 -4.97
C SER A 86 1.90 -0.02 -5.42
N ARG A 87 1.74 1.17 -6.01
CA ARG A 87 2.89 2.01 -6.38
C ARG A 87 3.76 2.37 -5.17
N THR A 88 3.16 2.51 -4.00
CA THR A 88 3.88 2.78 -2.76
C THR A 88 4.68 1.58 -2.25
N TYR A 89 4.41 0.36 -2.73
CA TYR A 89 5.22 -0.82 -2.40
C TYR A 89 6.69 -0.60 -2.77
N ARG A 90 6.96 0.19 -3.82
CA ARG A 90 8.31 0.58 -4.22
C ARG A 90 9.09 1.19 -3.05
N MET A 91 8.46 2.00 -2.20
CA MET A 91 9.13 2.60 -1.04
C MET A 91 9.62 1.54 -0.06
N ILE A 92 8.85 0.46 0.13
CA ILE A 92 9.22 -0.66 1.00
C ILE A 92 10.28 -1.52 0.31
N LEU A 93 10.10 -1.84 -0.97
CA LEU A 93 10.98 -2.77 -1.69
C LEU A 93 12.35 -2.17 -2.07
N THR A 94 12.48 -0.84 -2.14
CA THR A 94 13.77 -0.18 -2.40
C THR A 94 14.50 0.20 -1.12
N HIS A 95 13.83 0.20 0.04
CA HIS A 95 14.47 0.47 1.33
C HIS A 95 15.51 -0.61 1.62
N GLY A 96 16.78 -0.23 1.81
CA GLY A 96 17.85 -1.21 2.03
C GLY A 96 18.21 -2.10 0.83
N LEU A 97 17.65 -1.86 -0.36
CA LEU A 97 17.95 -2.63 -1.58
C LEU A 97 19.45 -2.64 -1.95
N PRO A 98 20.21 -1.53 -1.80
CA PRO A 98 21.66 -1.56 -2.04
C PRO A 98 22.40 -2.59 -1.17
N ALA A 99 22.05 -2.70 0.11
CA ALA A 99 22.66 -3.67 1.01
C ALA A 99 22.27 -5.11 0.66
N LEU A 100 21.03 -5.34 0.21
CA LEU A 100 20.62 -6.65 -0.33
C LEU A 100 21.43 -7.01 -1.57
N ARG A 101 21.66 -6.06 -2.48
CA ARG A 101 22.44 -6.26 -3.71
C ARG A 101 23.89 -6.66 -3.41
N GLU A 102 24.52 -6.03 -2.41
CA GLU A 102 25.88 -6.38 -1.97
C GLU A 102 25.97 -7.76 -1.30
N ALA A 103 24.90 -8.17 -0.60
CA ALA A 103 24.84 -9.46 0.09
C ALA A 103 24.53 -10.65 -0.84
N GLN A 104 24.07 -10.40 -2.07
CA GLN A 104 23.68 -11.43 -3.03
C GLN A 104 24.74 -11.64 -4.12
N PRO A 105 24.80 -12.84 -4.73
CA PRO A 105 25.62 -13.06 -5.91
C PRO A 105 25.23 -12.11 -7.05
N ASN A 106 26.22 -11.61 -7.80
CA ASN A 106 26.05 -10.65 -8.90
C ASN A 106 25.06 -11.06 -10.01
N ASP A 107 24.68 -12.34 -10.09
CA ASP A 107 23.77 -12.87 -11.12
C ASP A 107 22.51 -13.56 -10.53
N SER A 108 22.15 -13.23 -9.28
CA SER A 108 20.93 -13.75 -8.63
C SER A 108 19.69 -13.45 -9.48
N ALA A 109 19.00 -14.51 -9.91
CA ALA A 109 17.75 -14.40 -10.66
C ALA A 109 16.65 -13.78 -9.80
N GLU A 110 16.67 -14.03 -8.49
CA GLU A 110 15.73 -13.52 -7.50
C GLU A 110 15.88 -12.02 -7.31
N LEU A 111 17.11 -11.51 -7.24
CA LEU A 111 17.37 -10.08 -7.14
C LEU A 111 16.94 -9.35 -8.42
N ARG A 112 17.24 -9.89 -9.60
CA ARG A 112 16.77 -9.33 -10.88
C ARG A 112 15.25 -9.31 -10.97
N GLU A 113 14.58 -10.35 -10.48
CA GLU A 113 13.11 -10.39 -10.44
C GLU A 113 12.56 -9.30 -9.50
N LEU A 114 13.16 -9.11 -8.32
CA LEU A 114 12.77 -8.04 -7.39
C LEU A 114 12.92 -6.66 -8.04
N GLU A 115 14.04 -6.40 -8.71
CA GLU A 115 14.30 -5.14 -9.42
C GLU A 115 13.32 -4.92 -10.58
N SER A 116 12.96 -5.99 -11.30
CA SER A 116 11.93 -5.95 -12.33
C SER A 116 10.55 -5.64 -11.75
N ILE A 117 10.18 -6.21 -10.60
CA ILE A 117 8.93 -5.88 -9.88
C ILE A 117 8.92 -4.41 -9.46
N VAL A 118 10.01 -3.92 -8.86
CA VAL A 118 10.18 -2.50 -8.50
C VAL A 118 9.98 -1.58 -9.71
N THR A 119 10.53 -1.96 -10.86
CA THR A 119 10.37 -1.22 -12.10
C THR A 119 8.92 -1.24 -12.59
N ALA A 120 8.24 -2.39 -12.52
CA ALA A 120 6.83 -2.50 -12.93
C ALA A 120 5.92 -1.63 -12.05
N LEU A 121 6.17 -1.58 -10.74
CA LEU A 121 5.46 -0.70 -9.79
C LEU A 121 5.62 0.78 -10.12
N GLU A 122 6.80 1.19 -10.60
CA GLU A 122 7.07 2.56 -11.01
C GLU A 122 6.25 2.98 -12.25
N HIS A 123 6.05 2.05 -13.19
CA HIS A 123 5.30 2.30 -14.43
C HIS A 123 3.80 2.06 -14.30
N LEU A 124 3.33 1.52 -13.17
CA LEU A 124 1.90 1.34 -12.95
C LEU A 124 1.18 2.70 -13.07
N PRO A 125 0.04 2.81 -13.78
CA PRO A 125 -0.67 4.07 -13.91
C PRO A 125 -1.06 4.67 -12.55
N GLU A 126 -1.22 5.99 -12.44
CA GLU A 126 -1.63 6.61 -11.16
C GLU A 126 -3.00 6.10 -10.72
N ARG A 127 -3.20 5.93 -9.41
CA ARG A 127 -4.51 5.57 -8.84
C ARG A 127 -5.58 6.66 -9.06
N THR A 128 -5.17 7.85 -9.47
CA THR A 128 -6.09 8.97 -9.77
C THR A 128 -6.57 8.98 -11.22
N GLU A 129 -6.01 8.13 -12.09
CA GLU A 129 -6.47 8.00 -13.47
C GLU A 129 -7.86 7.36 -13.51
N THR A 130 -8.78 7.98 -14.23
CA THR A 130 -10.19 7.52 -14.33
C THR A 130 -10.58 7.09 -15.74
N GLU A 131 -9.66 7.17 -16.71
CA GLU A 131 -9.92 6.72 -18.07
C GLU A 131 -10.08 5.18 -18.08
N PRO A 132 -11.17 4.62 -18.61
CA PRO A 132 -11.47 3.19 -18.50
C PRO A 132 -10.35 2.26 -19.00
N GLY A 133 -9.66 2.61 -20.08
CA GLY A 133 -8.52 1.84 -20.59
C GLY A 133 -7.34 1.80 -19.61
N ILE A 134 -6.96 2.96 -19.08
CA ILE A 134 -5.88 3.08 -18.07
C ILE A 134 -6.26 2.39 -16.76
N VAL A 135 -7.51 2.49 -16.32
CA VAL A 135 -8.01 1.77 -15.13
C VAL A 135 -7.89 0.26 -15.32
N ALA A 136 -8.33 -0.26 -16.46
CA ALA A 136 -8.24 -1.69 -16.77
C ALA A 136 -6.78 -2.16 -16.89
N GLU A 137 -5.90 -1.33 -17.45
CA GLU A 137 -4.46 -1.57 -17.47
C GLU A 137 -3.90 -1.68 -16.05
N ARG A 138 -4.13 -0.68 -15.20
CA ARG A 138 -3.67 -0.67 -13.82
C ARG A 138 -4.13 -1.91 -13.07
N GLN A 139 -5.40 -2.29 -13.16
CA GLN A 139 -5.92 -3.47 -12.46
C GLN A 139 -5.21 -4.75 -12.89
N ARG A 140 -5.04 -4.96 -14.20
CA ARG A 140 -4.35 -6.15 -14.72
C ARG A 140 -2.89 -6.18 -14.28
N GLU A 141 -2.15 -5.08 -14.46
CA GLU A 141 -0.73 -5.03 -14.11
C GLU A 141 -0.52 -5.17 -12.60
N ASN A 142 -1.41 -4.61 -11.78
CA ASN A 142 -1.34 -4.72 -10.32
C ASN A 142 -1.43 -6.19 -9.87
N GLU A 143 -2.40 -6.94 -10.39
CA GLU A 143 -2.55 -8.37 -10.05
C GLU A 143 -1.35 -9.21 -10.54
N VAL A 144 -0.81 -8.91 -11.72
CA VAL A 144 0.41 -9.56 -12.22
C VAL A 144 1.58 -9.28 -11.28
N ILE A 145 1.77 -8.03 -10.86
CA ILE A 145 2.86 -7.63 -9.96
C ILE A 145 2.74 -8.33 -8.60
N LYS A 146 1.55 -8.33 -7.99
CA LYS A 146 1.31 -9.02 -6.71
C LYS A 146 1.59 -10.52 -6.82
N GLY A 147 1.14 -11.16 -7.90
CA GLY A 147 1.41 -12.57 -8.16
C GLY A 147 2.91 -12.88 -8.29
N ARG A 148 3.66 -12.04 -9.02
CA ARG A 148 5.12 -12.15 -9.15
C ARG A 148 5.81 -11.99 -7.80
N LEU A 149 5.41 -10.99 -7.01
CA LEU A 149 5.98 -10.74 -5.68
C LEU A 149 5.73 -11.91 -4.73
N ARG A 150 4.51 -12.45 -4.72
CA ARG A 150 4.14 -13.66 -3.97
C ARG A 150 5.08 -14.82 -4.31
N MET A 151 5.14 -15.19 -5.59
CA MET A 151 5.98 -16.28 -6.07
C MET A 151 7.45 -16.08 -5.70
N LEU A 152 7.95 -14.85 -5.81
CA LEU A 152 9.32 -14.51 -5.44
C LEU A 152 9.56 -14.75 -3.95
N THR A 153 8.67 -14.30 -3.08
CA THR A 153 8.80 -14.51 -1.63
C THR A 153 8.65 -15.95 -1.19
N GLU A 154 7.87 -16.76 -1.91
CA GLU A 154 7.70 -18.19 -1.64
C GLU A 154 8.97 -18.99 -1.98
N ARG A 155 9.70 -18.59 -3.03
CA ARG A 155 10.90 -19.31 -3.50
C ARG A 155 12.23 -18.76 -2.97
N ALA A 156 12.28 -17.49 -2.60
CA ALA A 156 13.52 -16.79 -2.24
C ALA A 156 13.49 -16.30 -0.78
N ALA A 157 13.97 -17.15 0.14
CA ALA A 157 13.98 -16.85 1.58
C ALA A 157 14.70 -15.53 1.91
N ALA A 158 15.78 -15.20 1.21
CA ALA A 158 16.50 -13.95 1.43
C ALA A 158 15.67 -12.71 1.05
N VAL A 159 14.84 -12.78 0.01
CA VAL A 159 13.92 -11.69 -0.38
C VAL A 159 12.77 -11.60 0.62
N ALA A 160 12.23 -12.73 1.07
CA ALA A 160 11.19 -12.75 2.10
C ALA A 160 11.68 -12.11 3.41
N GLU A 161 12.89 -12.45 3.86
CA GLU A 161 13.52 -11.88 5.06
C GLU A 161 13.84 -10.40 4.91
N PHE A 162 14.27 -9.98 3.72
CA PHE A 162 14.45 -8.57 3.38
C PHE A 162 13.13 -7.79 3.51
N ILE A 163 12.05 -8.28 2.89
CA ILE A 163 10.73 -7.65 2.98
C ILE A 163 10.23 -7.63 4.42
N ARG A 164 10.38 -8.73 5.16
CA ARG A 164 9.97 -8.83 6.58
C ARG A 164 10.67 -7.78 7.43
N ARG A 165 11.98 -7.56 7.22
CA ARG A 165 12.74 -6.54 7.93
C ARG A 165 12.26 -5.13 7.59
N ASN A 166 12.07 -4.83 6.31
CA ASN A 166 11.58 -3.52 5.90
C ASN A 166 10.18 -3.25 6.45
N VAL A 167 9.28 -4.24 6.46
CA VAL A 167 7.96 -4.10 7.10
C VAL A 167 8.09 -3.79 8.59
N GLN A 168 9.04 -4.39 9.30
CA GLN A 168 9.30 -4.09 10.71
C GLN A 168 9.85 -2.68 10.90
N GLU A 169 10.80 -2.24 10.08
CA GLU A 169 11.36 -0.89 10.14
C GLU A 169 10.30 0.18 9.84
N PHE A 170 9.43 -0.05 8.86
CA PHE A 170 8.30 0.83 8.58
C PHE A 170 7.25 0.82 9.69
N ASN A 171 7.21 -0.18 10.56
CA ASN A 171 6.28 -0.17 11.71
C ASN A 171 6.77 0.68 12.88
N GLY A 172 8.00 1.18 12.81
CA GLY A 172 8.60 1.96 13.88
C GLY A 172 8.72 1.21 15.20
N THR A 173 9.09 1.98 16.22
CA THR A 173 9.25 1.57 17.60
C THR A 173 8.57 2.61 18.49
N PRO A 174 7.69 2.22 19.44
CA PRO A 174 6.97 3.17 20.29
C PRO A 174 7.87 4.11 21.09
N GLU A 175 9.13 3.73 21.32
CA GLU A 175 10.11 4.51 22.07
C GLU A 175 10.69 5.70 21.28
N ASP A 176 10.50 5.75 19.96
CA ASP A 176 11.02 6.81 19.09
C ASP A 176 9.95 7.28 18.09
N PRO A 177 9.30 8.45 18.31
CA PRO A 177 8.31 8.99 17.39
C PRO A 177 8.82 9.16 15.94
N HIS A 178 10.10 9.47 15.75
CA HIS A 178 10.68 9.63 14.40
C HIS A 178 10.81 8.31 13.64
N SER A 179 10.72 7.18 14.32
CA SER A 179 10.71 5.86 13.68
C SER A 179 9.47 5.64 12.79
N TYR A 180 8.39 6.39 13.03
CA TYR A 180 7.16 6.33 12.23
C TYR A 180 7.20 7.18 10.96
N ASP A 181 8.24 8.01 10.75
CA ASP A 181 8.40 8.87 9.57
C ASP A 181 8.33 8.10 8.25
N LEU A 182 8.80 6.84 8.23
CA LEU A 182 8.74 5.98 7.04
C LEU A 182 7.30 5.60 6.69
N LEU A 183 6.50 5.25 7.71
CA LEU A 183 5.09 4.93 7.54
C LEU A 183 4.29 6.18 7.16
N ASP A 184 4.55 7.31 7.81
CA ASP A 184 3.86 8.56 7.51
C ASP A 184 4.05 8.96 6.03
N LYS A 185 5.30 8.98 5.56
CA LYS A 185 5.63 9.26 4.16
C LYS A 185 4.96 8.29 3.20
N LEU A 186 4.86 7.02 3.57
CA LEU A 186 4.21 6.00 2.75
C LEU A 186 2.70 6.25 2.65
N LEU A 187 2.04 6.54 3.77
CA LEU A 187 0.60 6.79 3.82
C LEU A 187 0.23 8.12 3.14
N ASP A 188 1.08 9.13 3.28
CA ASP A 188 0.95 10.41 2.60
C ASP A 188 1.03 10.27 1.07
N ARG A 189 2.04 9.53 0.57
CA ARG A 189 2.17 9.17 -0.84
C ARG A 189 0.99 8.36 -1.35
N GLY A 190 0.54 7.40 -0.55
CA GLY A 190 -0.60 6.56 -0.88
C GLY A 190 -1.94 7.31 -0.88
N ARG A 191 -2.03 8.50 -0.27
CA ARG A 191 -3.27 9.26 -0.09
C ARG A 191 -4.36 8.49 0.67
N VAL A 192 -3.99 7.51 1.51
CA VAL A 192 -4.97 6.58 2.10
C VAL A 192 -5.56 7.08 3.42
N ILE A 193 -4.94 8.03 4.13
CA ILE A 193 -5.36 8.38 5.49
C ILE A 193 -5.09 9.86 5.78
N CYS A 194 -6.10 10.56 6.30
CA CYS A 194 -5.99 11.82 7.04
C CYS A 194 -7.21 12.02 7.93
#